data_AF-A0A368GAM9-F1
#
_entry.id   AF-A0A368GAM9-F1
#
_cell.length_a   1.000
_cell.length_b   1.000
_cell.length_c   1.000
_cell.angle_alpha   90.00
_cell.angle_beta   90.00
_cell.angle_gamma   90.00
#
_symmetry.space_group_name_H-M   'P 1'
#
loop_
_entity.id
_entity.type
_entity.pdbx_description
1 polymer ?
#
loop_
_entity_poly.entity_id
_entity_poly.type
_entity_poly.pdbx_seq_one_letter_code
_entity_poly.pdbx_strand_id
1 'polypeptide(L)'
;MAKLYFIALALGSALPALCQDTFCPNGKMIGADIYEYVLDPVNNERKTLLDGNKPNGESGQKLPPPQGMTKLYWNCDLEKEAIDTLAKKCYDHDDPPTTTGDKAKIFDSYFPNRISADSTAVKQLIDSSLQYIDYIELEGVNPGDSSVKYKGDATDSLLPYFTVSCILGMLLALGNEKKRK
;
A
#
# COMPACT_ATOMS: atom_id res chain seq x y z
N MET A 1 63.15 11.86 -23.38
CA MET A 1 62.46 12.67 -22.34
C MET A 1 60.96 12.46 -22.49
N ALA A 2 60.26 12.31 -21.37
CA ALA A 2 59.03 11.54 -21.24
C ALA A 2 57.75 12.16 -21.87
N LYS A 3 56.84 11.23 -22.22
CA LYS A 3 55.51 11.40 -22.82
C LYS A 3 54.53 12.14 -21.90
N LEU A 4 53.70 13.01 -22.48
CA LEU A 4 52.45 13.49 -21.88
C LEU A 4 51.27 12.99 -22.72
N TYR A 5 50.63 11.93 -22.24
CA TYR A 5 49.35 11.46 -22.78
C TYR A 5 48.22 12.20 -22.04
N PHE A 6 47.42 12.95 -22.78
CA PHE A 6 46.18 13.52 -22.28
C PHE A 6 45.17 12.38 -22.11
N ILE A 7 44.99 11.93 -20.87
CA ILE A 7 43.90 11.03 -20.50
C ILE A 7 42.64 11.90 -20.45
N ALA A 8 41.85 11.87 -21.52
CA ALA A 8 40.49 12.37 -21.51
C ALA A 8 39.64 11.47 -20.60
N LEU A 9 39.52 11.83 -19.33
CA LEU A 9 38.52 11.28 -18.43
C LEU A 9 37.15 11.72 -18.96
N ALA A 10 36.52 10.86 -19.75
CA ALA A 10 35.11 10.94 -20.02
C ALA A 10 34.38 10.84 -18.68
N LEU A 11 33.95 11.99 -18.16
CA LEU A 11 32.94 12.07 -17.12
C LEU A 11 31.64 11.54 -17.73
N GLY A 12 31.50 10.22 -17.76
CA GLY A 12 30.23 9.55 -17.99
C GLY A 12 29.33 9.92 -16.83
N SER A 13 28.57 11.00 -17.00
CA SER A 13 27.49 11.41 -16.10
C SER A 13 26.39 10.36 -16.16
N ALA A 14 26.60 9.25 -15.47
CA ALA A 14 25.56 8.32 -15.07
C ALA A 14 24.76 8.96 -13.92
N LEU A 15 23.95 9.96 -14.25
CA LEU A 15 23.04 10.65 -13.35
C LEU A 15 21.56 10.68 -13.78
N PRO A 16 21.01 9.82 -14.68
CA PRO A 16 19.54 9.80 -14.83
C PRO A 16 18.81 9.22 -13.60
N ALA A 17 19.51 8.51 -12.70
CA ALA A 17 18.89 7.81 -11.59
C ALA A 17 18.59 8.68 -10.35
N LEU A 18 18.98 9.96 -10.33
CA LEU A 18 18.82 10.85 -9.18
C LEU A 18 17.73 11.93 -9.36
N CYS A 19 17.06 11.99 -10.52
CA CYS A 19 15.94 12.90 -10.77
C CYS A 19 14.64 12.12 -10.96
N GLN A 20 14.32 11.23 -10.02
CA GLN A 20 13.03 10.55 -10.03
C GLN A 20 12.07 11.37 -9.18
N ASP A 21 11.36 12.29 -9.82
CA ASP A 21 10.35 13.12 -9.17
C ASP A 21 9.24 12.25 -8.58
N THR A 22 8.74 12.64 -7.41
CA THR A 22 7.57 12.02 -6.80
C THR A 22 6.35 12.20 -7.69
N PHE A 23 5.47 11.20 -7.73
CA PHE A 23 4.30 11.22 -8.64
C PHE A 23 3.36 12.38 -8.35
N CYS A 24 3.11 12.65 -7.07
CA CYS A 24 2.32 13.79 -6.62
C CYS A 24 3.21 14.93 -6.11
N PRO A 25 2.75 16.19 -6.20
CA PRO A 25 3.43 17.32 -5.58
C PRO A 25 3.59 17.13 -4.06
N ASN A 26 4.83 17.19 -3.56
CA ASN A 26 5.17 16.88 -2.17
C ASN A 26 4.79 15.46 -1.72
N GLY A 27 4.56 14.55 -2.67
CA GLY A 27 4.36 13.14 -2.42
C GLY A 27 5.61 12.49 -1.84
N LYS A 28 5.49 11.20 -1.54
CA LYS A 28 6.61 10.44 -0.99
C LYS A 28 7.04 9.25 -1.83
N MET A 29 6.28 8.93 -2.87
CA MET A 29 6.56 7.83 -3.78
C MET A 29 6.64 8.31 -5.22
N ILE A 30 7.50 7.66 -6.00
CA ILE A 30 7.55 7.81 -7.45
C ILE A 30 6.42 6.99 -8.09
N GLY A 31 6.08 7.33 -9.34
CA GLY A 31 4.99 6.66 -10.05
C GLY A 31 5.21 5.15 -10.18
N ALA A 32 6.43 4.72 -10.50
CA ALA A 32 6.76 3.31 -10.65
C ALA A 32 6.41 2.50 -9.39
N ASP A 33 6.90 2.95 -8.22
CA ASP A 33 6.62 2.32 -6.92
C ASP A 33 5.12 2.32 -6.59
N ILE A 34 4.39 3.38 -6.94
CA ILE A 34 2.94 3.44 -6.71
C ILE A 34 2.21 2.33 -7.48
N TYR A 35 2.54 2.16 -8.76
CA TYR A 35 1.92 1.12 -9.58
C TYR A 35 2.36 -0.27 -9.11
N GLU A 36 3.66 -0.49 -8.95
CA GLU A 36 4.21 -1.79 -8.60
C GLU A 36 3.81 -2.25 -7.20
N TYR A 37 3.83 -1.35 -6.20
CA TYR A 37 3.68 -1.72 -4.79
C TYR A 37 2.25 -1.61 -4.29
N VAL A 38 1.39 -0.82 -4.95
CA VAL A 38 0.04 -0.54 -4.46
C VAL A 38 -1.02 -0.84 -5.50
N LEU A 39 -1.02 -0.11 -6.62
CA LEU A 39 -2.17 -0.17 -7.54
C LEU A 39 -2.29 -1.49 -8.27
N ASP A 40 -1.20 -2.05 -8.79
CA ASP A 40 -1.26 -3.28 -9.57
C ASP A 40 -1.58 -4.49 -8.68
N PRO A 41 -0.93 -4.71 -7.52
CA PRO A 41 -1.29 -5.80 -6.62
C PRO A 41 -2.76 -5.75 -6.21
N VAL A 42 -3.25 -4.59 -5.77
CA VAL A 42 -4.64 -4.46 -5.31
C VAL A 42 -5.64 -4.61 -6.45
N ASN A 43 -5.37 -4.02 -7.62
CA ASN A 43 -6.27 -4.15 -8.77
C ASN A 43 -6.29 -5.58 -9.34
N ASN A 44 -5.17 -6.30 -9.28
CA ASN A 44 -5.12 -7.71 -9.67
C ASN A 44 -5.98 -8.56 -8.73
N GLU A 45 -5.88 -8.33 -7.43
CA GLU A 45 -6.69 -9.02 -6.44
C GLU A 45 -8.20 -8.72 -6.58
N ARG A 46 -8.55 -7.45 -6.82
CA ARG A 46 -9.92 -7.03 -7.16
C ARG A 46 -10.44 -7.73 -8.42
N LYS A 47 -9.59 -7.88 -9.43
CA LYS A 47 -9.92 -8.63 -10.65
C LYS A 47 -10.12 -10.12 -10.36
N THR A 48 -9.25 -10.75 -9.57
CA THR A 48 -9.39 -12.16 -9.16
C THR A 48 -10.72 -12.40 -8.44
N LEU A 49 -11.13 -11.46 -7.59
CA LEU A 49 -12.44 -11.50 -6.93
C LEU A 49 -13.60 -11.31 -7.92
N LEU A 50 -13.50 -10.33 -8.84
CA LEU A 50 -14.50 -10.11 -9.90
C LEU A 50 -14.69 -11.35 -10.79
N ASP A 51 -13.60 -12.04 -11.11
CA ASP A 51 -13.61 -13.26 -11.92
C ASP A 51 -14.11 -14.49 -11.12
N GLY A 52 -14.46 -14.33 -9.84
CA GLY A 52 -14.95 -15.41 -8.97
C GLY A 52 -13.88 -16.44 -8.63
N ASN A 53 -12.60 -16.04 -8.63
CA ASN A 53 -11.46 -16.91 -8.39
C ASN A 53 -10.81 -16.74 -7.02
N LYS A 54 -11.21 -15.71 -6.27
CA LYS A 54 -10.62 -15.40 -4.96
C LYS A 54 -11.02 -16.45 -3.90
N PRO A 55 -10.08 -17.10 -3.19
CA PRO A 55 -10.39 -17.97 -2.07
C PRO A 55 -11.12 -17.24 -0.94
N ASN A 56 -11.92 -17.97 -0.16
CA ASN A 56 -12.50 -17.49 1.10
C ASN A 56 -11.68 -18.02 2.28
N GLY A 57 -10.51 -17.44 2.54
CA GLY A 57 -9.58 -17.98 3.53
C GLY A 57 -9.20 -19.44 3.26
N GLU A 58 -8.94 -20.18 4.34
CA GLU A 58 -8.60 -21.61 4.29
C GLU A 58 -9.83 -22.54 4.18
N SER A 59 -11.03 -22.00 3.95
CA SER A 59 -12.30 -22.79 3.87
C SER A 59 -12.34 -23.82 2.74
N GLY A 60 -11.43 -23.71 1.76
CA GLY A 60 -11.48 -24.47 0.51
C GLY A 60 -12.56 -23.99 -0.46
N GLN A 61 -13.29 -22.93 -0.12
CA GLN A 61 -14.31 -22.30 -0.96
C GLN A 61 -13.78 -21.00 -1.58
N LYS A 62 -14.53 -20.46 -2.55
CA LYS A 62 -14.24 -19.17 -3.17
C LYS A 62 -15.27 -18.13 -2.72
N LEU A 63 -14.83 -16.88 -2.64
CA LEU A 63 -15.72 -15.74 -2.47
C LEU A 63 -16.63 -15.60 -3.71
N PRO A 64 -17.92 -15.28 -3.52
CA PRO A 64 -18.80 -15.03 -4.66
C PRO A 64 -18.37 -13.75 -5.39
N PRO A 65 -18.43 -13.73 -6.73
CA PRO A 65 -18.07 -12.55 -7.49
C PRO A 65 -19.06 -11.40 -7.23
N PRO A 66 -18.58 -10.15 -7.09
CA PRO A 66 -19.45 -8.99 -7.00
C PRO A 66 -20.17 -8.70 -8.33
N GLN A 67 -21.29 -7.97 -8.27
CA GLN A 67 -21.99 -7.49 -9.47
C GLN A 67 -21.15 -6.54 -10.32
N GLY A 68 -20.19 -5.85 -9.70
CA GLY A 68 -19.24 -4.98 -10.35
C GLY A 68 -18.18 -4.49 -9.38
N MET A 69 -17.00 -4.19 -9.91
CA MET A 69 -15.87 -3.69 -9.13
C MET A 69 -15.05 -2.73 -9.99
N THR A 70 -14.89 -1.49 -9.54
CA THR A 70 -14.14 -0.47 -10.28
C THR A 70 -12.63 -0.69 -10.14
N LYS A 71 -11.87 -0.35 -11.19
CA LYS A 71 -10.42 -0.23 -11.09
C LYS A 71 -10.08 1.01 -10.26
N LEU A 72 -9.01 0.91 -9.49
CA LEU A 72 -8.51 1.96 -8.63
C LEU A 72 -7.42 2.76 -9.32
N TYR A 73 -7.30 4.01 -8.90
CA TYR A 73 -6.30 4.96 -9.36
C TYR A 73 -5.70 5.69 -8.15
N TRP A 74 -4.45 6.12 -8.30
CA TRP A 74 -3.82 6.94 -7.28
C TRP A 74 -4.45 8.33 -7.23
N ASN A 75 -4.65 8.84 -6.02
CA ASN A 75 -5.22 10.16 -5.80
C ASN A 75 -4.26 11.00 -4.93
N CYS A 76 -3.74 12.08 -5.51
CA CYS A 76 -2.80 12.96 -4.83
C CYS A 76 -3.38 13.69 -3.61
N ASP A 77 -4.69 13.96 -3.58
CA ASP A 77 -5.33 14.60 -2.42
C ASP A 77 -5.39 13.64 -1.23
N LEU A 78 -5.65 12.35 -1.50
CA LEU A 78 -5.60 11.31 -0.47
C LEU A 78 -4.16 11.05 -0.02
N GLU A 79 -3.18 11.10 -0.93
CA GLU A 79 -1.76 11.04 -0.55
C GLU A 79 -1.39 12.17 0.39
N LYS A 80 -1.80 13.39 0.03
CA LYS A 80 -1.56 14.57 0.85
C LYS A 80 -2.22 14.45 2.21
N GLU A 81 -3.48 14.03 2.29
CA GLU A 81 -4.20 13.86 3.56
C GLU A 81 -3.55 12.80 4.45
N ALA A 82 -3.07 11.70 3.86
CA ALA A 82 -2.24 10.75 4.58
C ALA A 82 -1.03 11.45 5.16
N ILE A 83 -0.16 12.03 4.34
CA ILE A 83 1.08 12.70 4.80
C ILE A 83 0.78 13.73 5.90
N ASP A 84 -0.24 14.57 5.71
CA ASP A 84 -0.63 15.63 6.64
C ASP A 84 -1.17 15.07 7.97
N THR A 85 -1.93 13.97 7.94
CA THR A 85 -2.42 13.29 9.16
C THR A 85 -1.27 12.78 10.00
N LEU A 86 -0.20 12.37 9.33
CA LEU A 86 0.91 11.61 9.88
C LEU A 86 2.05 12.49 10.34
N ALA A 87 2.14 13.70 9.78
CA ALA A 87 2.99 14.75 10.29
C ALA A 87 2.54 15.28 11.68
N LYS A 88 1.31 15.01 12.11
CA LYS A 88 0.76 15.54 13.39
C LYS A 88 1.40 14.90 14.62
N LYS A 89 1.62 13.59 14.60
CA LYS A 89 2.25 12.82 15.68
C LYS A 89 2.69 11.44 15.19
N CYS A 90 3.50 10.75 15.99
CA CYS A 90 3.72 9.32 15.81
C CYS A 90 2.48 8.57 16.35
N TYR A 91 1.86 7.77 15.50
CA TYR A 91 0.75 6.90 15.87
C TYR A 91 1.30 5.51 16.21
N ASP A 92 0.60 4.79 17.07
CA ASP A 92 0.86 3.40 17.40
C ASP A 92 -0.41 2.56 17.27
N HIS A 93 -0.33 1.30 17.65
CA HIS A 93 -1.43 0.35 17.49
C HIS A 93 -2.64 0.71 18.38
N ASP A 94 -2.38 1.24 19.57
CA ASP A 94 -3.40 1.60 20.55
C ASP A 94 -4.01 2.98 20.22
N ASP A 95 -3.29 3.82 19.48
CA ASP A 95 -3.71 5.15 19.04
C ASP A 95 -3.47 5.33 17.53
N PRO A 96 -4.26 4.65 16.67
CA PRO A 96 -4.13 4.75 15.22
C PRO A 96 -4.75 6.06 14.69
N PRO A 97 -4.30 6.58 13.54
CA PRO A 97 -4.81 7.84 12.99
C PRO A 97 -6.29 7.74 12.61
N THR A 98 -7.10 8.73 12.96
CA THR A 98 -8.52 8.74 12.57
C THR A 98 -8.68 9.19 11.11
N THR A 99 -9.64 8.59 10.40
CA THR A 99 -10.09 9.08 9.09
C THR A 99 -11.30 9.99 9.25
N THR A 100 -11.50 10.88 8.28
CA THR A 100 -12.68 11.75 8.21
C THR A 100 -13.59 11.33 7.05
N GLY A 101 -14.90 11.36 7.27
CA GLY A 101 -15.90 11.00 6.26
C GLY A 101 -15.89 9.51 5.89
N ASP A 102 -16.34 9.19 4.68
CA ASP A 102 -16.51 7.81 4.17
C ASP A 102 -15.20 7.21 3.62
N LYS A 103 -14.04 7.62 4.16
CA LYS A 103 -12.73 7.16 3.71
C LYS A 103 -12.25 5.99 4.55
N ALA A 104 -11.79 4.95 3.85
CA ALA A 104 -11.10 3.83 4.48
C ALA A 104 -9.62 4.12 4.69
N LYS A 105 -9.03 3.42 5.64
CA LYS A 105 -7.60 3.50 5.98
C LYS A 105 -7.07 2.11 6.23
N ILE A 106 -5.89 1.87 5.68
CA ILE A 106 -4.99 0.80 6.12
C ILE A 106 -3.88 1.51 6.88
N PHE A 107 -3.64 1.10 8.12
CA PHE A 107 -2.61 1.65 8.97
C PHE A 107 -1.91 0.52 9.70
N ASP A 108 -0.60 0.68 9.83
CA ASP A 108 0.21 -0.24 10.59
C ASP A 108 1.30 0.54 11.31
N SER A 109 1.62 0.07 12.50
CA SER A 109 2.67 0.59 13.37
C SER A 109 3.47 -0.58 13.90
N TYR A 110 4.14 -1.29 12.99
CA TYR A 110 5.04 -2.37 13.38
C TYR A 110 6.30 -1.86 14.08
N PHE A 111 6.91 -2.76 14.85
CA PHE A 111 8.27 -2.56 15.36
C PHE A 111 9.24 -2.29 14.18
N PRO A 112 10.19 -1.36 14.32
CA PRO A 112 11.07 -0.87 13.24
C PRO A 112 11.99 -1.93 12.63
N ASN A 113 11.98 -3.16 13.16
CA ASN A 113 12.74 -4.30 12.63
C ASN A 113 11.96 -5.15 11.60
N ARG A 114 10.68 -4.85 11.33
CA ARG A 114 9.85 -5.63 10.38
C ARG A 114 9.60 -4.95 9.04
N ILE A 115 9.81 -3.63 8.96
CA ILE A 115 9.61 -2.85 7.74
C ILE A 115 10.85 -2.02 7.44
N SER A 116 11.17 -1.87 6.16
CA SER A 116 12.22 -0.96 5.71
C SER A 116 11.82 0.50 5.97
N ALA A 117 12.79 1.42 5.93
CA ALA A 117 12.53 2.85 6.07
C ALA A 117 12.35 3.55 4.70
N ASP A 118 12.04 2.78 3.65
CA ASP A 118 11.90 3.26 2.27
C ASP A 118 10.55 2.82 1.67
N SER A 119 10.35 3.06 0.37
CA SER A 119 9.09 2.72 -0.32
C SER A 119 8.77 1.22 -0.32
N THR A 120 9.72 0.34 -0.02
CA THR A 120 9.43 -1.10 0.13
C THR A 120 8.62 -1.42 1.39
N ALA A 121 8.57 -0.52 2.38
CA ALA A 121 7.67 -0.64 3.53
C ALA A 121 6.20 -0.63 3.08
N VAL A 122 5.90 0.20 2.07
CA VAL A 122 4.58 0.29 1.45
C VAL A 122 4.22 -1.02 0.80
N LYS A 123 5.15 -1.58 0.01
CA LYS A 123 4.98 -2.90 -0.61
C LYS A 123 4.66 -3.98 0.43
N GLN A 124 5.44 -4.05 1.51
CA GLN A 124 5.27 -5.05 2.56
C GLN A 124 3.92 -4.94 3.27
N LEU A 125 3.47 -3.72 3.56
CA LEU A 125 2.16 -3.48 4.17
C LEU A 125 1.02 -3.91 3.23
N ILE A 126 1.08 -3.54 1.95
CA ILE A 126 0.07 -3.96 0.97
C ILE A 126 0.08 -5.48 0.80
N ASP A 127 1.24 -6.09 0.60
CA ASP A 127 1.36 -7.55 0.45
C ASP A 127 0.77 -8.27 1.66
N SER A 128 1.10 -7.81 2.88
CA SER A 128 0.59 -8.40 4.12
C SER A 128 -0.92 -8.22 4.24
N SER A 129 -1.43 -7.02 3.94
CA SER A 129 -2.87 -6.72 3.96
C SER A 129 -3.65 -7.57 2.96
N LEU A 130 -3.09 -7.78 1.76
CA LEU A 130 -3.71 -8.59 0.71
C LEU A 130 -3.71 -10.08 1.05
N GLN A 131 -2.67 -10.57 1.74
CA GLN A 131 -2.57 -11.96 2.18
C GLN A 131 -3.62 -12.36 3.20
N TYR A 132 -4.04 -11.43 4.09
CA TYR A 132 -4.98 -11.76 5.17
C TYR A 132 -6.29 -12.42 4.69
N ILE A 133 -6.81 -12.03 3.52
CA ILE A 133 -8.05 -12.60 3.00
C ILE A 133 -7.89 -14.05 2.52
N ASP A 134 -6.67 -14.45 2.16
CA ASP A 134 -6.38 -15.82 1.73
C ASP A 134 -6.22 -16.76 2.95
N TYR A 135 -6.04 -16.19 4.15
CA TYR A 135 -5.95 -16.93 5.40
C TYR A 135 -7.24 -16.90 6.21
N ILE A 136 -7.93 -15.77 6.28
CA ILE A 136 -9.11 -15.59 7.13
C ILE A 136 -10.38 -15.92 6.35
N GLU A 137 -11.08 -16.98 6.77
CA GLU A 137 -12.41 -17.30 6.27
C GLU A 137 -13.41 -16.24 6.74
N LEU A 138 -14.20 -15.73 5.79
CA LEU A 138 -15.37 -14.92 6.09
C LEU A 138 -16.53 -15.85 6.41
N GLU A 139 -16.93 -15.86 7.68
CA GLU A 139 -18.02 -16.71 8.15
C GLU A 139 -19.35 -16.39 7.44
N GLY A 140 -20.09 -17.44 7.08
CA GLY A 140 -21.42 -17.33 6.50
C GLY A 140 -21.43 -16.92 5.02
N VAL A 141 -20.28 -16.92 4.35
CA VAL A 141 -20.16 -16.78 2.89
C VAL A 141 -20.18 -18.17 2.27
N ASN A 142 -21.21 -18.48 1.48
CA ASN A 142 -21.33 -19.78 0.81
C ASN A 142 -21.18 -19.65 -0.72
N PRO A 143 -20.74 -20.71 -1.41
CA PRO A 143 -20.64 -20.72 -2.86
C PRO A 143 -22.04 -20.56 -3.48
N GLY A 144 -22.18 -19.58 -4.38
CA GLY A 144 -23.44 -19.32 -5.10
C GLY A 144 -24.39 -18.34 -4.38
N ASP A 145 -24.01 -17.79 -3.23
CA ASP A 145 -24.79 -16.73 -2.59
C ASP A 145 -24.90 -15.50 -3.51
N SER A 146 -26.14 -15.06 -3.76
CA SER A 146 -26.43 -13.84 -4.54
C SER A 146 -26.23 -12.55 -3.75
N SER A 147 -26.08 -12.67 -2.42
CA SER A 147 -25.79 -11.58 -1.51
C SER A 147 -24.97 -12.11 -0.34
N VAL A 148 -23.84 -11.46 -0.04
CA VAL A 148 -23.02 -11.81 1.12
C VAL A 148 -23.44 -10.96 2.32
N LYS A 149 -23.74 -11.61 3.43
CA LYS A 149 -23.88 -10.94 4.74
C LYS A 149 -22.64 -11.25 5.55
N TYR A 150 -21.69 -10.32 5.54
CA TYR A 150 -20.49 -10.48 6.35
C TYR A 150 -20.84 -10.51 7.83
N LYS A 151 -20.25 -11.45 8.57
CA LYS A 151 -20.43 -11.64 10.01
C LYS A 151 -19.08 -11.67 10.71
N GLY A 152 -19.08 -11.27 11.98
CA GLY A 152 -17.91 -11.32 12.85
C GLY A 152 -16.89 -10.21 12.58
N ASP A 153 -15.77 -10.28 13.30
CA ASP A 153 -14.70 -9.27 13.29
C ASP A 153 -13.80 -9.37 12.03
N ALA A 154 -13.96 -10.43 11.24
CA ALA A 154 -13.21 -10.65 9.99
C ALA A 154 -13.59 -9.67 8.85
N THR A 155 -14.61 -8.82 9.04
CA THR A 155 -14.97 -7.77 8.08
C THR A 155 -13.85 -6.78 7.83
N ASP A 156 -12.98 -6.55 8.81
CA ASP A 156 -11.87 -5.60 8.67
C ASP A 156 -10.82 -6.10 7.66
N SER A 157 -10.70 -7.43 7.50
CA SER A 157 -9.85 -8.06 6.48
C SER A 157 -10.29 -7.79 5.04
N LEU A 158 -11.49 -7.24 4.85
CA LEU A 158 -12.05 -6.87 3.54
C LEU A 158 -11.77 -5.43 3.13
N LEU A 159 -11.33 -4.58 4.06
CA LEU A 159 -11.00 -3.18 3.79
C LEU A 159 -10.02 -3.03 2.60
N PRO A 160 -8.96 -3.85 2.48
CA PRO A 160 -8.03 -3.80 1.34
C PRO A 160 -8.62 -4.24 0.00
N TYR A 161 -9.85 -4.77 -0.04
CA TYR A 161 -10.49 -5.29 -1.25
C TYR A 161 -11.67 -4.44 -1.69
N PHE A 162 -12.54 -4.03 -0.77
CA PHE A 162 -13.80 -3.37 -1.12
C PHE A 162 -13.74 -1.85 -1.05
N THR A 163 -12.89 -1.31 -0.17
CA THR A 163 -12.88 0.14 0.14
C THR A 163 -11.78 0.94 -0.53
N VAL A 164 -10.97 0.28 -1.37
CA VAL A 164 -9.80 0.90 -2.00
C VAL A 164 -10.16 1.89 -3.13
N SER A 165 -11.42 2.28 -3.28
CA SER A 165 -11.75 3.52 -4.00
C SER A 165 -11.22 4.77 -3.28
N CYS A 166 -10.68 4.66 -2.06
CA CYS A 166 -10.24 5.80 -1.24
C CYS A 166 -8.95 5.56 -0.43
N ILE A 167 -8.04 4.66 -0.83
CA ILE A 167 -6.79 4.48 -0.06
C ILE A 167 -5.68 5.36 -0.64
N LEU A 168 -5.32 6.41 0.12
CA LEU A 168 -3.95 6.47 0.58
C LEU A 168 -3.91 6.91 2.05
N GLY A 169 -3.14 6.17 2.83
CA GLY A 169 -2.92 6.35 4.25
C GLY A 169 -1.55 5.80 4.61
N MET A 170 -0.49 6.14 3.87
CA MET A 170 0.85 5.62 4.15
C MET A 170 1.76 6.65 4.82
N LEU A 171 2.09 6.34 6.08
CA LEU A 171 3.16 6.96 6.86
C LEU A 171 4.47 6.49 6.30
N LEU A 172 5.20 7.40 5.68
CA LEU A 172 6.65 7.26 5.66
C LEU A 172 7.19 7.95 6.91
N ALA A 173 7.49 7.14 7.93
CA ALA A 173 8.28 7.54 9.07
C ALA A 173 9.75 7.69 8.62
N LEU A 174 10.14 8.90 8.25
CA LEU A 174 11.55 9.29 8.22
C LEU A 174 11.75 10.47 9.18
N GLY A 175 12.25 10.15 10.37
CA GLY A 175 12.59 11.11 11.42
C GLY A 175 13.90 10.72 12.12
N ASN A 176 14.96 11.46 11.77
CA ASN A 176 16.33 11.39 12.24
C ASN A 176 16.51 11.45 13.78
N GLU A 177 17.66 10.93 14.22
CA GLU A 177 18.22 10.96 15.58
C GLU A 177 17.83 12.20 16.41
N LYS A 178 17.13 11.95 17.52
CA LYS A 178 17.15 12.88 18.66
C LYS A 178 18.32 12.50 19.56
N LYS A 179 19.47 13.17 19.38
CA LYS A 179 20.55 13.20 20.38
C LYS A 179 19.92 13.49 21.75
N ARG A 180 19.97 12.52 22.66
CA ARG A 180 19.79 12.80 24.09
C ARG A 180 21.03 13.54 24.57
N LYS A 181 20.78 14.63 25.27
CA LYS A 181 21.78 15.35 26.08
C LYS A 181 22.35 14.44 27.16
#